data_AF-A0A7X7APD9-F1
#
_entry.id   AF-A0A7X7APD9-F1
#
_cell.length_a   1.000
_cell.length_b   1.000
_cell.length_c   1.000
_cell.angle_alpha   90.00
_cell.angle_beta   90.00
_cell.angle_gamma   90.00
#
_symmetry.space_group_name_H-M   'P 1'
#
loop_
_entity.id
_entity.type
_entity.pdbx_description
1 polymer ?
#
loop_
_entity_poly.entity_id
_entity_poly.type
_entity_poly.pdbx_seq_one_letter_code
_entity_poly.pdbx_strand_id
1 'polypeptide(L)'
;RDMEILTARSSLSDLARLAQALHSSRSAIEYLRVTEQLVSVRIDNSDRVIAVRSNISRLFTLSEGNVDAAYHLRSDRFSLTLSYGETTDEIPVTTLLLSANQSSMIDETLKLYDRINQYYQRTALTEAGVTVPGHNEKTESGETFGLQYLDTIYYVHPKDNFYLKDDVLYVGNAPYILPIQKGSMTGQIIFEMLDGTRIPVRVGPDRDIISSNTILARLVSQLYNNENLGQIIIGLATLICLILAILLIREILRLIYWRRMRRLERAGNPKK
;
A
#
# COMPACT_ATOMS: atom_id res chain seq x y z
N ARG A 1 46.65 15.70 36.02
CA ARG A 1 46.04 14.75 35.05
C ARG A 1 45.02 15.58 34.30
N ASP A 2 45.42 16.13 33.16
CA ASP A 2 44.55 16.99 32.35
C ASP A 2 43.46 16.10 31.75
N MET A 3 42.21 16.34 32.16
CA MET A 3 41.07 15.77 31.46
C MET A 3 41.02 16.42 30.08
N GLU A 4 41.32 15.66 29.04
CA GLU A 4 40.89 16.00 27.69
C GLU A 4 39.36 16.10 27.73
N ILE A 5 38.85 17.34 27.72
CA ILE A 5 37.44 17.60 27.51
C ILE A 5 37.17 17.26 26.05
N LEU A 6 36.80 16.00 25.80
CA LEU A 6 36.29 15.53 24.52
C LEU A 6 35.02 16.33 24.20
N THR A 7 35.20 17.42 23.46
CA THR A 7 34.07 18.25 23.01
C THR A 7 33.43 17.53 21.84
N ALA A 8 32.35 16.79 22.09
CA ALA A 8 31.52 16.25 21.02
C ALA A 8 30.94 17.41 20.20
N ARG A 9 31.13 17.36 18.88
CA ARG A 9 30.59 18.32 17.91
C ARG A 9 29.63 17.59 16.98
N SER A 10 28.58 18.29 16.55
CA SER A 10 27.59 17.79 15.59
C SER A 10 27.12 18.96 14.72
N SER A 11 26.49 18.65 13.58
CA SER A 11 25.89 19.64 12.68
C SER A 11 24.36 19.59 12.74
N LEU A 12 23.69 20.63 12.26
CA LEU A 12 22.22 20.64 12.15
C LEU A 12 21.72 19.47 11.28
N SER A 13 22.46 19.12 10.22
CA SER A 13 22.17 17.97 9.35
C SER A 13 22.28 16.65 10.12
N ASP A 14 23.31 16.47 10.93
CA ASP A 14 23.47 15.24 11.73
C ASP A 14 22.39 15.14 12.82
N LEU A 15 22.03 16.27 13.44
CA LEU A 15 20.93 16.34 14.39
C LEU A 15 19.58 16.05 13.73
N ALA A 16 19.36 16.49 12.49
CA ALA A 16 18.15 16.16 11.74
C ALA A 16 18.05 14.66 11.43
N ARG A 17 19.17 14.02 11.07
CA ARG A 17 19.22 12.55 10.90
C ARG A 17 18.98 11.82 12.21
N LEU A 18 19.55 12.31 13.31
CA LEU A 18 19.30 11.77 14.65
C LEU A 18 17.83 11.93 15.05
N ALA A 19 17.23 13.08 14.79
CA ALA A 19 15.81 13.31 15.01
C ALA A 19 14.97 12.30 14.21
N GLN A 20 15.26 12.12 12.92
CA GLN A 20 14.57 11.13 12.10
C GLN A 20 14.72 9.69 12.66
N ALA A 21 15.91 9.33 13.14
CA ALA A 21 16.14 8.05 13.81
C ALA A 21 15.34 7.92 15.11
N LEU A 22 15.27 8.98 15.93
CA LEU A 22 14.46 9.01 17.15
C LEU A 22 12.96 8.86 16.83
N HIS A 23 12.47 9.55 15.81
CA HIS A 23 11.07 9.45 15.37
C HIS A 23 10.70 8.04 14.92
N SER A 24 11.62 7.32 14.28
CA SER A 24 11.42 5.92 13.88
C SER A 24 11.41 4.93 15.05
N SER A 25 11.89 5.32 16.23
CA SER A 25 11.96 4.49 17.43
C SER A 25 10.74 4.70 18.31
N ARG A 26 9.87 3.67 18.38
CA ARG A 26 8.66 3.71 19.22
C ARG A 26 8.97 4.02 20.69
N SER A 27 10.00 3.41 21.26
CA SER A 27 10.33 3.67 22.66
C SER A 27 10.81 5.10 22.89
N ALA A 28 11.57 5.67 21.94
CA ALA A 28 12.08 7.03 22.07
C ALA A 28 10.96 8.07 21.97
N ILE A 29 10.03 7.91 21.01
CA ILE A 29 8.96 8.88 20.83
C ILE A 29 8.02 8.92 22.04
N GLU A 30 7.74 7.78 22.68
CA GLU A 30 6.91 7.73 23.90
C GLU A 30 7.50 8.58 25.03
N TYR A 31 8.83 8.57 25.21
CA TYR A 31 9.47 9.45 26.20
C TYR A 31 9.32 10.94 25.86
N LEU A 32 9.32 11.29 24.56
CA LEU A 32 9.16 12.67 24.10
C LEU A 32 7.72 13.18 24.17
N ARG A 33 6.74 12.27 24.34
CA ARG A 33 5.33 12.59 24.53
C ARG A 33 4.97 12.90 25.99
N VAL A 34 5.84 12.55 26.94
CA VAL A 34 5.58 12.75 28.38
C VAL A 34 5.67 14.24 28.75
N THR A 35 4.54 14.82 29.16
CA THR A 35 4.48 16.21 29.62
C THR A 35 4.72 16.35 31.13
N GLU A 36 4.30 15.35 31.91
CA GLU A 36 4.40 15.31 33.37
C GLU A 36 4.59 13.87 33.83
N GLN A 37 5.48 13.66 34.81
CA GLN A 37 5.74 12.35 35.40
C GLN A 37 5.84 12.47 36.92
N LEU A 38 5.24 11.52 37.63
CA LEU A 38 5.38 11.41 39.08
C LEU A 38 6.66 10.65 39.40
N VAL A 39 7.54 11.26 40.20
CA VAL A 39 8.80 10.66 40.66
C VAL A 39 8.76 10.56 42.18
N SER A 40 9.05 9.37 42.71
CA SER A 40 9.26 9.18 44.14
C SER A 40 10.69 9.56 44.50
N VAL A 41 10.84 10.49 45.44
CA VAL A 41 12.13 10.94 45.95
C VAL A 41 12.17 10.67 47.45
N ARG A 42 13.25 10.05 47.91
CA ARG A 42 13.47 9.79 49.33
C ARG A 42 14.20 10.97 49.96
N ILE A 43 13.55 11.65 50.90
CA ILE A 43 14.11 12.78 51.65
C ILE A 43 13.93 12.47 53.14
N ASP A 44 15.03 12.47 53.90
CA ASP A 44 15.06 12.27 55.36
C ASP A 44 14.25 11.05 55.84
N ASN A 45 14.47 9.88 55.22
CA ASN A 45 13.75 8.62 55.50
C ASN A 45 12.23 8.62 55.21
N SER A 46 11.72 9.63 54.51
CA SER A 46 10.34 9.64 53.99
C SER A 46 10.33 9.59 52.46
N ASP A 47 9.42 8.78 51.90
CA ASP A 47 9.17 8.77 50.46
C ASP A 47 8.15 9.87 50.13
N ARG A 48 8.54 10.78 49.23
CA ARG A 48 7.67 11.85 48.73
C ARG A 48 7.48 11.70 47.23
N VAL A 49 6.25 11.81 46.77
CA VAL A 49 5.93 11.84 45.34
C VAL A 49 5.93 13.29 44.88
N ILE A 50 6.74 13.59 43.86
CA ILE A 50 6.87 14.91 43.27
C ILE A 50 6.50 14.81 41.79
N ALA A 51 5.66 15.73 41.31
CA ALA A 51 5.38 15.86 39.89
C ALA A 51 6.52 16.63 39.20
N VAL A 52 7.17 15.98 38.25
CA VAL A 52 8.20 16.57 37.40
C VAL A 52 7.57 16.89 36.05
N ARG A 53 7.55 18.18 35.69
CA ARG A 53 7.03 18.64 34.41
C ARG A 53 8.16 18.82 33.41
N SER A 54 7.86 18.47 32.17
CA SER A 54 8.74 18.77 31.04
C SER A 54 8.88 20.28 30.89
N ASN A 55 10.11 20.74 30.64
CA ASN A 55 10.44 22.15 30.41
C ASN A 55 9.85 22.70 29.10
N ILE A 56 9.35 21.82 28.21
CA ILE A 56 8.70 22.17 26.95
C ILE A 56 7.18 21.90 26.98
N SER A 57 6.63 21.57 28.15
CA SER A 57 5.19 21.25 28.33
C SER A 57 4.24 22.32 27.77
N ARG A 58 4.63 23.61 27.85
CA ARG A 58 3.84 24.73 27.32
C ARG A 58 3.64 24.65 25.79
N LEU A 59 4.60 24.07 25.05
CA LEU A 59 4.48 23.91 23.59
C LEU A 59 3.28 23.01 23.23
N PHE A 60 3.10 21.90 23.93
CA PHE A 60 1.98 20.99 23.69
C PHE A 60 0.63 21.72 23.84
N THR A 61 0.47 22.49 24.93
CA THR A 61 -0.76 23.26 25.17
C THR A 61 -0.97 24.35 24.13
N LEU A 62 0.07 25.13 23.81
CA LEU A 62 -0.04 26.26 22.86
C LEU A 62 -0.16 25.81 21.40
N SER A 63 0.31 24.61 21.07
CA SER A 63 0.18 24.05 19.72
C SER A 63 -1.23 23.57 19.39
N GLU A 64 -2.14 23.55 20.37
CA GLU A 64 -3.53 23.09 20.22
C GLU A 64 -3.65 21.67 19.64
N GLY A 65 -2.66 20.81 19.93
CA GLY A 65 -2.61 19.43 19.44
C GLY A 65 -1.77 19.23 18.17
N ASN A 66 -1.26 20.30 17.56
CA ASN A 66 -0.38 20.20 16.39
C ASN A 66 1.01 19.60 16.74
N VAL A 67 1.46 19.73 18.00
CA VAL A 67 2.71 19.12 18.47
C VAL A 67 2.39 17.94 19.38
N ASP A 68 2.83 16.74 18.98
CA ASP A 68 2.55 15.50 19.70
C ASP A 68 3.71 15.04 20.56
N ALA A 69 4.95 15.36 20.17
CA ALA A 69 6.17 15.03 20.91
C ALA A 69 7.18 16.18 20.85
N ALA A 70 7.84 16.47 21.96
CA ALA A 70 8.81 17.56 22.01
C ALA A 70 9.91 17.34 23.04
N TYR A 71 11.06 17.95 22.77
CA TYR A 71 12.21 17.95 23.64
C TYR A 71 12.87 19.32 23.65
N HIS A 72 13.27 19.78 24.83
CA HIS A 72 14.08 20.98 24.96
C HIS A 72 15.29 20.72 25.84
N LEU A 73 16.47 20.88 25.25
CA LEU A 73 17.74 20.88 25.95
C LEU A 73 18.21 22.31 26.13
N ARG A 74 18.57 22.65 27.36
CA ARG A 74 19.28 23.88 27.69
C ARG A 74 20.65 23.52 28.25
N SER A 75 21.68 23.96 27.55
CA SER A 75 23.09 23.90 27.96
C SER A 75 23.60 25.31 28.24
N ASP A 76 24.74 25.43 28.90
CA ASP A 76 25.40 26.72 29.15
C ASP A 76 25.78 27.46 27.87
N ARG A 77 25.93 26.74 26.75
CA ARG A 77 26.40 27.29 25.46
C ARG A 77 25.31 27.44 24.40
N PHE A 78 24.26 26.64 24.49
CA PHE A 78 23.21 26.60 23.48
C PHE A 78 21.92 26.02 24.07
N SER A 79 20.82 26.29 23.39
CA SER A 79 19.55 25.60 23.57
C SER A 79 19.18 24.88 22.27
N LEU A 80 18.54 23.73 22.41
CA LEU A 80 18.03 22.92 21.31
C LEU A 80 16.57 22.60 21.59
N THR A 81 15.69 22.93 20.65
CA THR A 81 14.28 22.54 20.69
C THR A 81 14.01 21.63 19.51
N LEU A 82 13.43 20.48 19.80
CA LEU A 82 13.00 19.47 18.83
C LEU A 82 11.50 19.25 19.03
N SER A 83 10.73 19.27 17.95
CA SER A 83 9.32 18.88 17.98
C SER A 83 8.99 17.97 16.81
N TYR A 84 8.04 17.07 17.06
CA TYR A 84 7.30 16.33 16.05
C TYR A 84 5.84 16.72 16.16
N GLY A 85 5.15 16.61 15.05
CA GLY A 85 3.73 16.79 15.01
C GLY A 85 3.22 16.93 13.59
N GLU A 86 2.03 17.46 13.50
CA GLU A 86 1.29 17.59 12.26
C GLU A 86 0.60 18.94 12.26
N THR A 87 0.59 19.60 11.11
CA THR A 87 -0.15 20.85 10.98
C THR A 87 -1.64 20.57 10.82
N THR A 88 -2.47 21.60 10.91
CA THR A 88 -3.94 21.49 10.76
C THR A 88 -4.35 20.92 9.39
N ASP A 89 -3.56 21.18 8.34
CA ASP A 89 -3.74 20.64 6.99
C ASP A 89 -3.07 19.25 6.81
N GLU A 90 -2.88 18.50 7.89
CA GLU A 90 -2.27 17.16 7.91
C GLU A 90 -0.85 17.10 7.29
N ILE A 91 -0.07 18.18 7.41
CA ILE A 91 1.33 18.18 6.98
C ILE A 91 2.19 17.66 8.13
N PRO A 92 2.88 16.51 8.01
CA PRO A 92 3.79 16.06 9.04
C PRO A 92 5.01 16.99 9.10
N VAL A 93 5.32 17.49 10.30
CA VAL A 93 6.39 18.48 10.52
C VAL A 93 7.32 18.00 11.62
N THR A 94 8.62 18.06 11.32
CA THR A 94 9.69 17.95 12.32
C THR A 94 10.40 19.29 12.40
N THR A 95 10.46 19.90 13.58
CA THR A 95 11.21 21.15 13.78
C THR A 95 12.44 20.90 14.62
N LEU A 96 13.56 21.48 14.21
CA LEU A 96 14.81 21.43 14.97
C LEU A 96 15.41 22.84 14.99
N LEU A 97 15.33 23.47 16.16
CA LEU A 97 15.79 24.84 16.37
C LEU A 97 16.98 24.84 17.33
N LEU A 98 18.06 25.49 16.93
CA LEU A 98 19.27 25.66 17.72
C LEU A 98 19.49 27.16 17.95
N SER A 99 19.72 27.55 19.19
CA SER A 99 20.01 28.94 19.55
C SER A 99 21.19 29.04 20.50
N ALA A 100 22.03 30.06 20.29
CA ALA A 100 23.07 30.42 21.25
C ALA A 100 22.47 31.07 22.51
N ASN A 101 21.26 31.61 22.41
CA ASN A 101 20.52 32.14 23.54
C ASN A 101 19.82 30.99 24.27
N GLN A 102 19.94 30.94 25.59
CA GLN A 102 19.46 29.84 26.45
C GLN A 102 17.92 29.85 26.67
N SER A 103 17.13 30.23 25.66
CA SER A 103 15.67 30.35 25.72
C SER A 103 14.93 29.15 25.11
N SER A 104 13.74 28.83 25.61
CA SER A 104 12.86 27.87 24.96
C SER A 104 12.29 28.49 23.69
N MET A 105 12.55 27.87 22.54
CA MET A 105 12.18 28.39 21.20
C MET A 105 10.72 28.05 20.84
N ILE A 106 9.82 28.14 21.83
CA ILE A 106 8.41 27.73 21.69
C ILE A 106 7.70 28.62 20.67
N ASP A 107 7.84 29.94 20.82
CA ASP A 107 7.16 30.90 19.95
C ASP A 107 7.68 30.78 18.51
N GLU A 108 8.97 30.51 18.32
CA GLU A 108 9.56 30.24 17.02
C GLU A 108 9.04 28.93 16.41
N THR A 109 8.91 27.86 17.19
CA THR A 109 8.30 26.61 16.73
C THR A 109 6.86 26.85 16.30
N LEU A 110 6.03 27.51 17.11
CA LEU A 110 4.62 27.79 16.75
C LEU A 110 4.51 28.62 15.48
N LYS A 111 5.33 29.66 15.33
CA LYS A 111 5.39 30.47 14.10
C LYS A 111 5.77 29.65 12.86
N LEU A 112 6.60 28.61 12.99
CA LEU A 112 6.92 27.72 11.88
C LEU A 112 5.70 26.89 11.47
N TYR A 113 4.98 26.29 12.41
CA TYR A 113 3.74 25.56 12.12
C TYR A 113 2.71 26.47 11.44
N ASP A 114 2.51 27.68 11.97
CA ASP A 114 1.57 28.67 11.40
C ASP A 114 1.96 29.05 9.97
N ARG A 115 3.25 29.30 9.71
CA ARG A 115 3.73 29.63 8.36
C ARG A 115 3.59 28.46 7.39
N ILE A 116 3.83 27.23 7.83
CA ILE A 116 3.63 26.05 6.98
C ILE A 116 2.14 25.96 6.61
N ASN A 117 1.24 26.05 7.59
CA ASN A 117 -0.21 26.09 7.35
C ASN A 117 -0.65 27.24 6.44
N GLN A 118 -0.02 28.41 6.55
CA GLN A 118 -0.41 29.57 5.76
C GLN A 118 -0.05 29.40 4.27
N TYR A 119 1.13 28.85 3.97
CA TYR A 119 1.69 28.89 2.62
C TYR A 119 1.73 27.55 1.89
N TYR A 120 1.63 26.43 2.61
CA TYR A 120 1.75 25.09 2.04
C TYR A 120 0.50 24.25 2.30
N GLN A 121 0.26 23.32 1.39
CA GLN A 121 -0.79 22.31 1.53
C GLN A 121 -0.26 20.94 1.13
N ARG A 122 -0.92 19.90 1.65
CA ARG A 122 -0.69 18.51 1.29
C ARG A 122 -1.79 18.05 0.34
N THR A 123 -1.41 17.51 -0.82
CA THR A 123 -2.36 16.98 -1.80
C THR A 123 -1.94 15.59 -2.27
N ALA A 124 -2.92 14.76 -2.64
CA ALA A 124 -2.64 13.47 -3.27
C ALA A 124 -2.07 13.70 -4.67
N LEU A 125 -0.85 13.21 -4.91
CA LEU A 125 -0.22 13.14 -6.22
C LEU A 125 -0.82 11.99 -7.04
N THR A 126 -1.02 10.86 -6.36
CA THR A 126 -1.60 9.64 -6.92
C THR A 126 -2.50 9.01 -5.89
N GLU A 127 -3.49 8.24 -6.36
CA GLU A 127 -4.41 7.49 -5.52
C GLU A 127 -4.35 6.01 -5.87
N ALA A 128 -4.21 5.15 -4.86
CA ALA A 128 -4.13 3.72 -5.05
C ALA A 128 -5.38 3.18 -5.78
N GLY A 129 -5.16 2.40 -6.84
CA GLY A 129 -6.22 1.82 -7.67
C GLY A 129 -6.69 2.72 -8.82
N VAL A 130 -6.28 3.98 -8.89
CA VAL A 130 -6.58 4.85 -10.04
C VAL A 130 -5.70 4.45 -11.22
N THR A 131 -6.31 4.36 -12.41
CA THR A 131 -5.62 4.03 -13.66
C THR A 131 -4.67 5.15 -14.06
N VAL A 132 -3.48 4.78 -14.51
CA VAL A 132 -2.49 5.71 -15.06
C VAL A 132 -2.94 6.14 -16.46
N PRO A 133 -3.13 7.44 -16.72
CA PRO A 133 -3.49 7.91 -18.05
C PRO A 133 -2.32 7.74 -19.04
N GLY A 134 -2.65 7.32 -20.26
CA GLY A 134 -1.72 7.30 -21.39
C GLY A 134 -0.63 6.21 -21.35
N HIS A 135 -0.61 5.35 -20.33
CA HIS A 135 0.40 4.31 -20.19
C HIS A 135 -0.25 2.92 -20.17
N ASN A 136 0.08 2.13 -21.20
CA ASN A 136 -0.30 0.72 -21.28
C ASN A 136 0.96 -0.10 -21.53
N GLU A 137 0.96 -1.32 -21.02
CA GLU A 137 2.03 -2.27 -21.22
C GLU A 137 1.56 -3.49 -22.01
N LYS A 138 2.53 -4.25 -22.52
CA LYS A 138 2.27 -5.43 -23.34
C LYS A 138 3.04 -6.63 -22.81
N THR A 139 2.35 -7.73 -22.59
CA THR A 139 2.96 -8.99 -22.17
C THR A 139 3.80 -9.59 -23.30
N GLU A 140 4.69 -10.53 -22.98
CA GLU A 140 5.47 -11.25 -23.99
C GLU A 140 4.57 -11.96 -25.02
N SER A 141 3.41 -12.43 -24.59
CA SER A 141 2.39 -13.06 -25.45
C SER A 141 1.65 -12.08 -26.36
N GLY A 142 1.83 -10.77 -26.15
CA GLY A 142 1.23 -9.71 -26.92
C GLY A 142 -0.10 -9.15 -26.40
N GLU A 143 -0.59 -9.65 -25.25
CA GLU A 143 -1.76 -9.09 -24.57
C GLU A 143 -1.41 -7.74 -23.92
N THR A 144 -2.21 -6.70 -24.19
CA THR A 144 -2.02 -5.35 -23.63
C THR A 144 -2.82 -5.16 -22.36
N PHE A 145 -2.25 -4.45 -21.39
CA PHE A 145 -2.91 -4.15 -20.12
C PHE A 145 -2.66 -2.72 -19.66
N GLY A 146 -3.63 -2.18 -18.92
CA GLY A 146 -3.53 -0.86 -18.32
C GLY A 146 -2.74 -0.89 -17.02
N LEU A 147 -2.18 0.25 -16.64
CA LEU A 147 -1.51 0.42 -15.37
C LEU A 147 -2.41 1.15 -14.37
N GLN A 148 -2.27 0.83 -13.09
CA GLN A 148 -2.87 1.55 -11.97
C GLN A 148 -1.80 1.89 -10.94
N TYR A 149 -1.99 2.99 -10.20
CA TYR A 149 -1.15 3.32 -9.06
C TYR A 149 -1.36 2.30 -7.94
N LEU A 150 -0.25 1.84 -7.34
CA LEU A 150 -0.31 0.90 -6.21
C LEU A 150 -0.40 1.61 -4.86
N ASP A 151 0.07 2.85 -4.80
CA ASP A 151 0.12 3.65 -3.57
C ASP A 151 -0.57 5.00 -3.75
N THR A 152 -1.24 5.44 -2.68
CA THR A 152 -1.63 6.84 -2.53
C THR A 152 -0.43 7.62 -2.01
N ILE A 153 0.15 8.47 -2.85
CA ILE A 153 1.30 9.28 -2.48
C ILE A 153 0.85 10.72 -2.35
N TYR A 154 1.16 11.31 -1.19
CA TYR A 154 0.93 12.73 -0.93
C TYR A 154 2.23 13.50 -1.13
N TYR A 155 2.09 14.74 -1.55
CA TYR A 155 3.20 15.67 -1.63
C TYR A 155 2.78 17.04 -1.08
N VAL A 156 3.77 17.82 -0.67
CA VAL A 156 3.57 19.14 -0.07
C VAL A 156 4.04 20.19 -1.06
N HIS A 157 3.20 21.18 -1.33
CA HIS A 157 3.50 22.24 -2.28
C HIS A 157 2.89 23.59 -1.83
N PRO A 158 3.37 24.73 -2.37
CA PRO A 158 2.77 26.03 -2.08
C PRO A 158 1.29 26.08 -2.49
N LYS A 159 0.42 26.71 -1.70
CA LYS A 159 -1.03 26.76 -1.97
C LYS A 159 -1.38 27.35 -3.35
N ASP A 160 -0.56 28.29 -3.83
CA ASP A 160 -0.79 28.99 -5.10
C ASP A 160 -0.21 28.27 -6.34
N ASN A 161 0.52 27.16 -6.16
CA ASN A 161 1.21 26.48 -7.27
C ASN A 161 1.42 24.99 -6.98
N PHE A 162 0.96 24.11 -7.87
CA PHE A 162 1.15 22.66 -7.81
C PHE A 162 2.63 22.23 -7.81
N TYR A 163 3.56 23.05 -8.30
CA TYR A 163 5.00 22.82 -8.16
C TYR A 163 5.51 21.49 -8.77
N LEU A 164 4.77 20.94 -9.73
CA LEU A 164 5.13 19.76 -10.51
C LEU A 164 5.57 20.17 -11.92
N LYS A 165 6.48 19.41 -12.51
CA LYS A 165 6.73 19.45 -13.95
C LYS A 165 5.65 18.67 -14.70
N ASP A 166 5.33 19.11 -15.91
CA ASP A 166 4.32 18.46 -16.75
C ASP A 166 4.76 17.07 -17.23
N ASP A 167 6.06 16.86 -17.39
CA ASP A 167 6.62 15.60 -17.86
C ASP A 167 6.74 14.58 -16.71
N VAL A 168 6.17 13.39 -16.95
CA VAL A 168 6.33 12.21 -16.08
C VAL A 168 7.18 11.16 -16.78
N LEU A 169 8.17 10.61 -16.07
CA LEU A 169 9.03 9.55 -16.60
C LEU A 169 8.49 8.19 -16.17
N TYR A 170 8.06 7.38 -17.12
CA TYR A 170 7.70 5.98 -16.88
C TYR A 170 8.92 5.06 -17.03
N VAL A 171 9.10 4.15 -16.07
CA VAL A 171 10.13 3.12 -16.06
C VAL A 171 9.46 1.76 -15.81
N GLY A 172 9.24 1.00 -16.88
CA GLY A 172 8.67 -0.36 -16.85
C GLY A 172 9.71 -1.45 -16.53
N ASN A 173 9.24 -2.64 -16.16
CA ASN A 173 10.08 -3.79 -15.81
C ASN A 173 9.94 -5.00 -16.77
N ALA A 174 9.68 -4.74 -18.05
CA ALA A 174 9.61 -5.77 -19.10
C ALA A 174 10.87 -6.68 -19.12
N PRO A 175 10.73 -7.98 -19.50
CA PRO A 175 9.55 -8.64 -20.06
C PRO A 175 8.52 -9.10 -19.01
N TYR A 176 7.23 -8.95 -19.32
CA TYR A 176 6.13 -9.34 -18.44
C TYR A 176 5.64 -10.77 -18.74
N ILE A 177 5.99 -11.72 -17.86
CA ILE A 177 5.66 -13.14 -17.98
C ILE A 177 4.32 -13.43 -17.28
N LEU A 178 3.47 -14.23 -17.92
CA LEU A 178 2.16 -14.63 -17.40
C LEU A 178 2.28 -15.80 -16.38
N PRO A 179 1.39 -15.89 -15.37
CA PRO A 179 0.28 -14.99 -15.08
C PRO A 179 0.74 -13.73 -14.31
N ILE A 180 0.12 -12.60 -14.62
CA ILE A 180 0.37 -11.34 -13.92
C ILE A 180 -0.85 -11.03 -13.06
N GLN A 181 -0.64 -10.85 -11.77
CA GLN A 181 -1.72 -10.56 -10.82
C GLN A 181 -1.95 -9.05 -10.71
N LYS A 182 -3.21 -8.65 -10.55
CA LYS A 182 -3.59 -7.29 -10.20
C LYS A 182 -2.85 -6.86 -8.94
N GLY A 183 -2.29 -5.65 -8.97
CA GLY A 183 -1.55 -5.11 -7.83
C GLY A 183 -0.10 -5.58 -7.69
N SER A 184 0.38 -6.47 -8.56
CA SER A 184 1.81 -6.76 -8.67
C SER A 184 2.56 -5.56 -9.26
N MET A 185 3.82 -5.34 -8.85
CA MET A 185 4.61 -4.21 -9.34
C MET A 185 5.17 -4.51 -10.73
N THR A 186 4.78 -3.69 -11.72
CA THR A 186 5.26 -3.77 -13.11
C THR A 186 6.14 -2.59 -13.51
N GLY A 187 6.22 -1.57 -12.68
CA GLY A 187 7.10 -0.44 -12.96
C GLY A 187 6.93 0.68 -11.96
N GLN A 188 7.43 1.84 -12.34
CA GLN A 188 7.30 3.08 -11.59
C GLN A 188 7.12 4.29 -12.50
N ILE A 189 6.40 5.28 -12.00
CA ILE A 189 6.28 6.61 -12.59
C ILE A 189 7.02 7.57 -11.69
N ILE A 190 7.91 8.37 -12.27
CA ILE A 190 8.69 9.36 -11.54
C ILE A 190 8.10 10.73 -11.85
N PHE A 191 7.51 11.33 -10.83
CA PHE A 191 7.12 12.74 -10.88
C PHE A 191 8.32 13.60 -10.47
N GLU A 192 8.55 14.69 -11.18
CA GLU A 192 9.62 15.65 -10.85
C GLU A 192 8.99 16.99 -10.47
N MET A 193 9.40 17.51 -9.31
CA MET A 193 9.01 18.84 -8.84
C MET A 193 9.87 19.92 -9.53
N LEU A 194 9.43 21.18 -9.46
CA LEU A 194 10.16 22.30 -10.09
C LEU A 194 11.58 22.50 -9.54
N ASP A 195 11.84 22.05 -8.31
CA ASP A 195 13.17 22.07 -7.67
C ASP A 195 14.06 20.86 -8.03
N GLY A 196 13.56 19.92 -8.85
CA GLY A 196 14.26 18.69 -9.21
C GLY A 196 14.06 17.52 -8.23
N THR A 197 13.23 17.68 -7.19
CA THR A 197 12.85 16.56 -6.32
C THR A 197 12.10 15.52 -7.12
N ARG A 198 12.50 14.25 -6.99
CA ARG A 198 11.91 13.12 -7.72
C ARG A 198 11.11 12.23 -6.79
N ILE A 199 9.85 12.01 -7.13
CA ILE A 199 8.91 11.20 -6.36
C ILE A 199 8.59 9.94 -7.18
N PRO A 200 9.21 8.78 -6.86
CA PRO A 200 8.90 7.52 -7.53
C PRO A 200 7.59 6.95 -6.99
N VAL A 201 6.68 6.62 -7.90
CA VAL A 201 5.37 6.02 -7.61
C VAL A 201 5.29 4.64 -8.23
N ARG A 202 4.95 3.63 -7.44
CA ARG A 202 4.82 2.25 -7.93
C ARG A 202 3.54 2.09 -8.74
N VAL A 203 3.65 1.39 -9.86
CA VAL A 203 2.52 1.05 -10.72
C VAL A 203 2.45 -0.44 -10.98
N GLY A 204 1.24 -0.93 -11.21
CA GLY A 204 0.93 -2.33 -11.45
C GLY A 204 -0.22 -2.52 -12.43
N PRO A 205 -0.56 -3.75 -12.81
CA PRO A 205 -1.67 -4.04 -13.71
C PRO A 205 -3.02 -3.66 -13.09
N ASP A 206 -3.92 -3.16 -13.93
CA ASP A 206 -5.30 -2.83 -13.57
C ASP A 206 -6.19 -4.08 -13.31
N ARG A 207 -5.79 -5.22 -13.88
CA ARG A 207 -6.52 -6.50 -13.86
C ARG A 207 -5.58 -7.69 -13.78
N ASP A 208 -6.14 -8.84 -13.40
CA ASP A 208 -5.44 -10.13 -13.55
C ASP A 208 -5.31 -10.47 -15.03
N ILE A 209 -4.10 -10.82 -15.43
CA ILE A 209 -3.77 -11.23 -16.80
C ILE A 209 -3.33 -12.68 -16.73
N ILE A 210 -4.21 -13.55 -17.19
CA ILE A 210 -4.00 -14.99 -17.17
C ILE A 210 -3.65 -15.40 -18.59
N SER A 211 -2.71 -16.33 -18.74
CA SER A 211 -2.43 -16.91 -20.05
C SER A 211 -3.71 -17.53 -20.64
N SER A 212 -4.17 -16.96 -21.76
CA SER A 212 -5.27 -17.48 -22.56
C SER A 212 -5.02 -18.91 -23.08
N ASN A 213 -3.80 -19.45 -22.92
CA ASN A 213 -3.36 -20.72 -23.45
C ASN A 213 -3.27 -21.88 -22.42
N THR A 214 -3.54 -21.70 -21.13
CA THR A 214 -3.02 -22.66 -20.13
C THR A 214 -4.00 -23.67 -19.51
N ILE A 215 -5.32 -23.58 -19.70
CA ILE A 215 -6.23 -24.61 -19.15
C ILE A 215 -6.69 -25.57 -20.22
N LEU A 216 -7.38 -25.09 -21.25
CA LEU A 216 -7.89 -25.96 -22.31
C LEU A 216 -6.74 -26.55 -23.14
N ALA A 217 -5.76 -25.74 -23.54
CA ALA A 217 -4.65 -26.24 -24.35
C ALA A 217 -3.70 -27.15 -23.54
N ARG A 218 -3.59 -26.96 -22.22
CA ARG A 218 -2.82 -27.84 -21.33
C ARG A 218 -3.55 -29.16 -21.06
N LEU A 219 -4.88 -29.14 -20.91
CA LEU A 219 -5.72 -30.34 -20.88
C LEU A 219 -5.63 -31.12 -22.20
N VAL A 220 -5.74 -30.44 -23.34
CA VAL A 220 -5.64 -31.04 -24.66
C VAL A 220 -4.22 -31.57 -24.90
N SER A 221 -3.19 -30.81 -24.54
CA SER A 221 -1.79 -31.24 -24.67
C SER A 221 -1.45 -32.42 -23.76
N GLN A 222 -1.98 -32.48 -22.53
CA GLN A 222 -1.84 -33.63 -21.63
C GLN A 222 -2.62 -34.86 -22.13
N LEU A 223 -3.74 -34.67 -22.82
CA LEU A 223 -4.48 -35.76 -23.49
C LEU A 223 -3.71 -36.32 -24.69
N TYR A 224 -3.13 -35.44 -25.52
CA TYR A 224 -2.41 -35.84 -26.74
C TYR A 224 -1.05 -36.46 -26.44
N ASN A 225 -0.34 -36.00 -25.41
CA ASN A 225 0.99 -36.52 -25.05
C ASN A 225 0.93 -37.84 -24.25
N ASN A 226 -0.26 -38.35 -23.93
CA ASN A 226 -0.42 -39.57 -23.16
C ASN A 226 -1.37 -40.51 -23.92
N GLU A 227 -0.82 -41.23 -24.91
CA GLU A 227 -1.59 -42.10 -25.83
C GLU A 227 -2.54 -43.06 -25.10
N ASN A 228 -2.13 -43.58 -23.93
CA ASN A 228 -2.98 -44.46 -23.12
C ASN A 228 -4.24 -43.77 -22.60
N LEU A 229 -4.14 -42.51 -22.15
CA LEU A 229 -5.29 -41.74 -21.66
C LEU A 229 -6.24 -41.34 -22.81
N GLY A 230 -5.68 -40.95 -23.96
CA GLY A 230 -6.46 -40.66 -25.16
C GLY A 230 -7.26 -41.87 -25.65
N GLN A 231 -6.63 -43.05 -25.69
CA GLN A 231 -7.30 -44.30 -26.08
C GLN A 231 -8.40 -44.71 -25.10
N ILE A 232 -8.18 -44.55 -23.77
CA ILE A 232 -9.19 -44.86 -22.75
C ILE A 232 -10.41 -43.94 -22.89
N ILE A 233 -10.22 -42.64 -23.12
CA ILE A 233 -11.34 -41.67 -23.24
C ILE A 233 -12.16 -41.93 -24.50
N ILE A 234 -11.51 -42.22 -25.64
CA ILE A 234 -12.19 -42.58 -26.88
C ILE A 234 -12.94 -43.92 -26.71
N GLY A 235 -12.32 -44.89 -26.01
CA GLY A 235 -12.95 -46.15 -25.64
C GLY A 235 -14.19 -45.96 -24.76
N LEU A 236 -14.13 -45.06 -23.77
CA LEU A 236 -15.26 -44.78 -22.89
C LEU A 236 -16.38 -44.06 -23.64
N ALA A 237 -16.04 -43.09 -24.49
CA ALA A 237 -17.01 -42.34 -25.29
C ALA A 237 -17.76 -43.24 -26.28
N THR A 238 -17.04 -44.15 -26.94
CA THR A 238 -17.64 -45.14 -27.85
C THR A 238 -18.53 -46.13 -27.10
N LEU A 239 -18.11 -46.61 -25.92
CA LEU A 239 -18.91 -47.49 -25.06
C LEU A 239 -20.22 -46.81 -24.63
N ILE A 240 -20.16 -45.55 -24.18
CA ILE A 240 -21.33 -44.78 -23.78
C ILE A 240 -22.30 -44.59 -24.95
N CYS A 241 -21.79 -44.26 -26.14
CA CYS A 241 -22.61 -44.13 -27.34
C CYS A 241 -23.30 -45.46 -27.69
N LEU A 242 -22.61 -46.58 -27.52
CA LEU A 242 -23.14 -47.92 -27.79
C LEU A 242 -24.25 -48.30 -26.80
N ILE A 243 -24.06 -48.03 -25.51
CA ILE A 243 -25.08 -48.23 -24.47
C ILE A 243 -26.31 -47.37 -24.75
N LEU A 244 -26.13 -46.10 -25.08
CA LEU A 244 -27.22 -45.19 -25.45
C LEU A 244 -27.99 -45.69 -26.68
N ALA A 245 -27.28 -46.18 -27.70
CA ALA A 245 -27.91 -46.75 -28.90
C ALA A 245 -28.75 -47.99 -28.56
N ILE A 246 -28.25 -48.89 -27.72
CA ILE A 246 -28.99 -50.09 -27.28
C ILE A 246 -30.25 -49.71 -26.50
N LEU A 247 -30.15 -48.75 -25.57
CA LEU A 247 -31.30 -48.26 -24.80
C LEU A 247 -32.35 -47.62 -25.72
N LEU A 248 -31.93 -46.81 -26.69
CA LEU A 248 -32.80 -46.23 -27.71
C LEU A 248 -33.51 -47.30 -28.54
N ILE A 249 -32.79 -48.30 -29.04
CA ILE A 249 -33.37 -49.40 -29.83
C ILE A 249 -34.38 -50.18 -28.99
N ARG A 250 -34.08 -50.47 -27.73
CA ARG A 250 -34.99 -51.18 -26.82
C ARG A 250 -36.29 -50.41 -26.64
N GLU A 251 -36.22 -49.10 -26.44
CA GLU A 251 -37.40 -48.27 -26.24
C GLU A 251 -38.21 -48.11 -27.54
N ILE A 252 -37.55 -48.02 -28.69
CA ILE A 252 -38.19 -48.02 -30.01
C ILE A 252 -38.95 -49.33 -30.24
N LEU A 253 -38.35 -50.49 -29.97
CA LEU A 253 -39.00 -51.80 -30.12
C LEU A 253 -40.21 -51.93 -29.18
N ARG A 254 -40.09 -51.46 -27.94
CA ARG A 254 -41.19 -51.44 -26.98
C ARG A 254 -42.35 -50.58 -27.49
N LEU A 255 -42.05 -49.39 -28.01
CA LEU A 255 -43.05 -48.49 -28.61
C LEU A 255 -43.74 -49.12 -29.83
N ILE A 256 -43.00 -49.82 -30.69
CA ILE A 256 -43.56 -50.54 -31.84
C ILE A 256 -44.48 -51.67 -31.37
N TYR A 257 -44.06 -52.46 -30.38
CA TYR A 257 -44.87 -53.54 -29.82
C TYR A 257 -46.20 -53.03 -29.26
N TRP A 258 -46.17 -51.95 -28.46
CA TRP A 258 -47.37 -51.32 -27.93
C TRP A 258 -48.27 -50.72 -29.02
N ARG A 259 -47.69 -50.12 -30.07
CA ARG A 259 -48.47 -49.65 -31.23
C ARG A 259 -49.16 -50.81 -31.97
N ARG A 260 -48.53 -51.98 -32.05
CA ARG A 260 -49.09 -53.18 -32.69
C ARG A 260 -50.25 -53.76 -31.86
N MET A 261 -50.08 -53.86 -30.54
CA MET A 261 -51.14 -54.28 -29.60
C MET A 261 -52.37 -53.34 -29.66
N ARG A 262 -52.18 -52.01 -29.63
CA ARG A 262 -53.31 -51.06 -29.75
C ARG A 262 -54.03 -51.13 -31.09
N ARG A 263 -53.36 -51.55 -32.18
CA ARG A 263 -54.03 -51.79 -33.47
C ARG A 263 -54.89 -53.05 -33.43
N LEU A 264 -54.46 -54.09 -32.72
CA LEU A 264 -55.24 -55.32 -32.53
C LEU A 264 -56.47 -55.10 -31.62
N GLU A 265 -56.34 -54.30 -30.56
CA GLU A 265 -57.48 -53.91 -29.70
C GLU A 265 -58.51 -53.05 -30.44
N ARG A 266 -58.10 -52.21 -31.39
CA ARG A 266 -59.02 -51.45 -32.25
C ARG A 266 -59.65 -52.29 -33.37
N ALA A 267 -58.98 -53.36 -33.82
CA ALA A 267 -59.54 -54.31 -34.79
C ALA A 267 -60.49 -55.34 -34.15
N GLY A 268 -60.34 -55.60 -32.84
CA GLY A 268 -61.15 -56.55 -32.08
C GLY A 268 -62.39 -55.97 -31.41
N ASN A 269 -62.68 -54.67 -31.54
CA ASN A 269 -63.89 -54.06 -31.00
C ASN A 269 -64.73 -53.39 -32.11
N PRO A 270 -65.47 -54.16 -32.91
CA PRO A 270 -66.57 -53.59 -33.68
C PRO A 270 -67.66 -53.16 -32.68
N LYS A 271 -67.88 -51.86 -32.54
CA LYS A 271 -69.14 -51.35 -32.02
C LYS A 271 -70.25 -51.69 -33.02
N LYS A 272 -70.87 -52.86 -32.83
CA LYS A 272 -72.30 -53.19 -32.91
C LYS A 272 -72.46 -54.69 -33.13
#